data_AF-A0A1M6RJC9-F1
#
_entry.id   AF-A0A1M6RJC9-F1
#
_cell.length_a   1.000
_cell.length_b   1.000
_cell.length_c   1.000
_cell.angle_alpha   90.00
_cell.angle_beta   90.00
_cell.angle_gamma   90.00
#
_symmetry.space_group_name_H-M   'P 1'
#
loop_
_entity.id
_entity.type
_entity.pdbx_description
1 polymer ?
#
loop_
_entity_poly.entity_id
_entity_poly.type
_entity_poly.pdbx_seq_one_letter_code
_entity_poly.pdbx_strand_id
1 'polypeptide(L)'
;MKKLIKLSLSSVVHQKLGILVVLLAMFLPFVFAEMTNYGVDAEVLKLARTQVAWQFAWMACLFWLTYQAADLAGRNADSGMGCYFYSRGVGKDGQLTAIWASVMIFGVALCVIPALISVLFAAPVHPDDYKHWVVLSVQHVALMLIVVSCWVMLAVALASRFGVVIGYLGVLAIGLTGWYGVVLLGKVAAAEESMFLDLVYVSLHHSYLADLTHRFVHKQGAMTNLEFMSVLEYLAAWALVFAGVSRFVFNYKQR
;
A
#
# COMPACT_ATOMS: atom_id res chain seq x y z
N MET A 1 14.73 -6.56 19.21
CA MET A 1 14.15 -6.51 17.84
C MET A 1 13.56 -7.84 17.37
N LYS A 2 14.33 -8.92 17.15
CA LYS A 2 13.81 -10.21 16.63
C LYS A 2 12.60 -10.78 17.39
N LYS A 3 12.61 -10.72 18.73
CA LYS A 3 11.49 -11.18 19.58
C LYS A 3 10.19 -10.39 19.34
N LEU A 4 10.28 -9.08 19.16
CA LEU A 4 9.14 -8.20 18.89
C LEU A 4 8.53 -8.46 17.51
N ILE A 5 9.37 -8.65 16.48
CA ILE A 5 8.91 -9.03 15.13
C ILE A 5 8.18 -10.37 15.19
N LYS A 6 8.75 -11.39 15.83
CA LYS A 6 8.13 -12.73 15.95
C LYS A 6 6.78 -12.66 16.67
N LEU A 7 6.71 -11.91 17.77
CA LEU A 7 5.46 -11.73 18.54
C LEU A 7 4.39 -11.01 17.72
N SER A 8 4.79 -9.95 17.04
CA SER A 8 3.91 -9.15 16.18
C SER A 8 3.36 -9.97 15.03
N LEU A 9 4.24 -10.68 14.31
CA LEU A 9 3.88 -11.56 13.22
C LEU A 9 2.93 -12.68 13.69
N SER A 10 3.24 -13.31 14.82
CA SER A 10 2.38 -14.33 15.42
C SER A 10 0.99 -13.78 15.71
N SER A 11 0.90 -12.54 16.22
CA SER A 11 -0.38 -11.91 16.54
C SER A 11 -1.25 -11.71 15.30
N VAL A 12 -0.65 -11.24 14.19
CA VAL A 12 -1.36 -11.06 12.91
C VAL A 12 -1.84 -12.40 12.35
N VAL A 13 -1.01 -13.45 12.40
CA VAL A 13 -1.37 -14.79 11.92
C VAL A 13 -2.51 -15.39 12.74
N HIS A 14 -2.49 -15.22 14.07
CA HIS A 14 -3.52 -15.79 14.96
C HIS A 14 -4.90 -15.15 14.78
N GLN A 15 -4.97 -13.91 14.31
CA GLN A 15 -6.25 -13.25 14.03
C GLN A 15 -7.01 -13.86 12.85
N LYS A 16 -6.40 -14.77 12.07
CA LYS A 16 -6.94 -15.48 10.88
C LYS A 16 -7.40 -14.58 9.73
N LEU A 17 -7.73 -13.31 9.99
CA LEU A 17 -8.19 -12.33 9.01
C LEU A 17 -7.14 -12.10 7.91
N GLY A 18 -5.85 -12.07 8.26
CA GLY A 18 -4.79 -11.95 7.25
C GLY A 18 -4.75 -13.13 6.27
N ILE A 19 -5.05 -14.34 6.73
CA ILE A 19 -5.16 -15.51 5.85
C ILE A 19 -6.36 -15.35 4.93
N LEU A 20 -7.51 -14.92 5.46
CA LEU A 20 -8.70 -14.65 4.64
C LEU A 20 -8.41 -13.59 3.56
N VAL A 21 -7.77 -12.48 3.90
CA VAL A 21 -7.45 -11.41 2.95
C VAL A 21 -6.49 -11.89 1.85
N VAL A 22 -5.48 -12.70 2.20
CA VAL A 22 -4.58 -13.32 1.22
C VAL A 22 -5.32 -14.31 0.32
N LEU A 23 -6.22 -15.13 0.87
CA LEU A 23 -7.07 -16.03 0.08
C LEU A 23 -7.95 -15.23 -0.88
N LEU A 24 -8.60 -14.16 -0.41
CA LEU A 24 -9.39 -13.28 -1.25
C LEU A 24 -8.55 -12.65 -2.38
N ALA A 25 -7.32 -12.22 -2.08
CA ALA A 25 -6.41 -11.70 -3.11
C ALA A 25 -6.10 -12.73 -4.21
N MET A 26 -6.04 -14.01 -3.86
CA MET A 26 -5.81 -15.09 -4.82
C MET A 26 -7.05 -15.46 -5.63
N PHE A 27 -8.25 -15.49 -5.01
CA PHE A 27 -9.44 -16.04 -5.65
C PHE A 27 -10.37 -14.98 -6.29
N LEU A 28 -10.51 -13.81 -5.69
CA LEU A 28 -11.44 -12.78 -6.18
C LEU A 28 -11.16 -12.34 -7.63
N PRO A 29 -9.90 -12.23 -8.10
CA PRO A 29 -9.64 -11.88 -9.49
C PRO A 29 -10.24 -12.87 -10.49
N PHE A 30 -10.31 -14.15 -10.14
CA PHE A 30 -10.91 -15.17 -10.99
C PHE A 30 -12.43 -15.14 -10.94
N VAL A 31 -13.03 -14.82 -9.78
CA VAL A 31 -14.50 -14.77 -9.66
C VAL A 31 -15.06 -13.52 -10.33
N PHE A 32 -14.52 -12.34 -10.01
CA PHE A 32 -15.06 -11.08 -10.51
C PHE A 32 -14.77 -10.83 -11.99
N ALA A 33 -13.66 -11.36 -12.53
CA ALA A 33 -13.39 -11.20 -13.96
C ALA A 33 -14.43 -11.92 -14.84
N GLU A 34 -15.01 -13.03 -14.37
CA GLU A 34 -16.07 -13.76 -15.11
C GLU A 34 -17.39 -12.98 -15.14
N MET A 35 -17.54 -11.90 -14.34
CA MET A 35 -18.69 -11.00 -14.44
C MET A 35 -18.60 -10.04 -15.64
N THR A 36 -17.48 -10.04 -16.36
CA THR A 36 -17.34 -9.30 -17.62
C THR A 36 -18.01 -10.04 -18.78
N ASN A 37 -18.31 -9.36 -19.88
CA ASN A 37 -18.90 -10.00 -21.07
C ASN A 37 -17.84 -10.77 -21.90
N TYR A 38 -17.12 -11.69 -21.26
CA TYR A 38 -15.99 -12.42 -21.85
C TYR A 38 -16.38 -13.37 -22.98
N GLY A 39 -17.66 -13.69 -23.13
CA GLY A 39 -18.17 -14.50 -24.24
C GLY A 39 -17.99 -13.84 -25.61
N VAL A 40 -17.71 -12.54 -25.65
CA VAL A 40 -17.48 -11.77 -26.88
C VAL A 40 -15.98 -11.64 -27.20
N ASP A 41 -15.14 -11.47 -26.17
CA ASP A 41 -13.68 -11.34 -26.35
C ASP A 41 -12.95 -11.93 -25.14
N ALA A 42 -12.13 -12.96 -25.41
CA ALA A 42 -11.33 -13.64 -24.40
C ALA A 42 -10.19 -12.76 -23.85
N GLU A 43 -9.78 -11.71 -24.57
CA GLU A 43 -8.77 -10.77 -24.07
C GLU A 43 -9.31 -9.89 -22.93
N VAL A 44 -10.59 -9.51 -22.99
CA VAL A 44 -11.25 -8.70 -21.95
C VAL A 44 -11.17 -9.40 -20.60
N LEU A 45 -11.31 -10.72 -20.57
CA LEU A 45 -11.20 -11.52 -19.36
C LEU A 45 -9.81 -11.41 -18.70
N LYS A 46 -8.74 -11.44 -19.51
CA LYS A 46 -7.37 -11.33 -19.00
C LYS A 46 -7.12 -9.95 -18.38
N LEU A 47 -7.54 -8.90 -19.07
CA LEU A 47 -7.40 -7.52 -18.58
C LEU A 47 -8.20 -7.30 -17.29
N ALA A 48 -9.43 -7.82 -17.25
CA ALA A 48 -10.29 -7.75 -16.07
C ALA A 48 -9.68 -8.47 -14.86
N ARG A 49 -9.06 -9.65 -15.05
CA ARG A 49 -8.34 -10.36 -13.97
C ARG A 49 -7.21 -9.52 -13.39
N THR A 50 -6.37 -8.94 -14.24
CA THR A 50 -5.30 -8.05 -13.81
C THR A 50 -5.84 -6.83 -13.07
N GLN A 51 -6.88 -6.18 -13.61
CA GLN A 51 -7.50 -5.02 -12.98
C GLN A 51 -8.05 -5.36 -11.59
N VAL A 52 -8.85 -6.41 -11.46
CA VAL A 52 -9.41 -6.82 -10.16
C VAL A 52 -8.30 -7.17 -9.18
N ALA A 53 -7.26 -7.88 -9.62
CA ALA A 53 -6.15 -8.26 -8.75
C ALA A 53 -5.44 -7.04 -8.14
N TRP A 54 -5.05 -6.07 -8.97
CA TRP A 54 -4.38 -4.86 -8.49
C TRP A 54 -5.31 -3.98 -7.64
N GLN A 55 -6.56 -3.79 -8.06
CA GLN A 55 -7.53 -2.99 -7.28
C GLN A 55 -7.83 -3.63 -5.93
N PHE A 56 -7.96 -4.96 -5.86
CA PHE A 56 -8.12 -5.65 -4.59
C PHE A 56 -6.88 -5.50 -3.71
N ALA A 57 -5.67 -5.66 -4.26
CA ALA A 57 -4.43 -5.49 -3.52
C ALA A 57 -4.35 -4.10 -2.88
N TRP A 58 -4.68 -3.05 -3.64
CA TRP A 58 -4.69 -1.69 -3.12
C TRP A 58 -5.74 -1.49 -2.02
N MET A 59 -6.97 -1.98 -2.21
CA MET A 59 -8.00 -1.94 -1.16
C MET A 59 -7.56 -2.71 0.09
N ALA A 60 -6.98 -3.90 -0.06
CA ALA A 60 -6.48 -4.69 1.05
C ALA A 60 -5.36 -3.97 1.80
N CYS A 61 -4.43 -3.35 1.08
CA CYS A 61 -3.36 -2.54 1.69
C CYS A 61 -3.92 -1.31 2.40
N LEU A 62 -4.85 -0.58 1.79
CA LEU A 62 -5.39 0.65 2.35
C LEU A 62 -6.29 0.40 3.56
N PHE A 63 -7.21 -0.57 3.48
CA PHE A 63 -8.20 -0.83 4.54
C PHE A 63 -7.70 -1.82 5.58
N TRP A 64 -7.21 -2.99 5.16
CA TRP A 64 -6.85 -4.04 6.12
C TRP A 64 -5.44 -3.86 6.67
N LEU A 65 -4.44 -3.61 5.83
CA LEU A 65 -3.05 -3.56 6.27
C LEU A 65 -2.76 -2.36 7.18
N THR A 66 -3.32 -1.18 6.88
CA THR A 66 -3.19 0.00 7.76
C THR A 66 -3.92 -0.19 9.09
N TYR A 67 -5.11 -0.81 9.08
CA TYR A 67 -5.83 -1.17 10.31
C TYR A 67 -5.00 -2.14 11.15
N GLN A 68 -4.45 -3.19 10.53
CA GLN A 68 -3.63 -4.18 11.21
C GLN A 68 -2.38 -3.54 11.84
N ALA A 69 -1.77 -2.59 11.15
CA ALA A 69 -0.66 -1.79 11.65
C ALA A 69 -1.05 -0.95 12.86
N ALA A 70 -2.19 -0.26 12.78
CA ALA A 70 -2.73 0.56 13.86
C ALA A 70 -3.11 -0.28 15.09
N ASP A 71 -3.82 -1.39 14.91
CA ASP A 71 -4.26 -2.31 15.98
C ASP A 71 -3.05 -2.88 16.73
N LEU A 72 -2.03 -3.36 16.01
CA LEU A 72 -0.83 -3.92 16.61
C LEU A 72 -0.05 -2.87 17.41
N ALA A 73 0.09 -1.66 16.87
CA ALA A 73 0.79 -0.56 17.54
C ALA A 73 0.03 -0.06 18.77
N GLY A 74 -1.30 0.08 18.67
CA GLY A 74 -2.17 0.47 19.79
C GLY A 74 -2.10 -0.55 20.92
N ARG A 75 -2.24 -1.85 20.63
CA ARG A 75 -2.07 -2.90 21.64
C ARG A 75 -0.70 -2.90 22.29
N ASN A 76 0.36 -2.67 21.51
CA ASN A 76 1.72 -2.59 22.04
C ASN A 76 1.91 -1.41 23.01
N ALA A 77 1.28 -0.28 22.74
CA ALA A 77 1.28 0.89 23.61
C ALA A 77 0.40 0.67 24.87
N ASP A 78 -0.82 0.14 24.70
CA ASP A 78 -1.81 0.02 25.78
C ASP A 78 -1.48 -1.09 26.79
N SER A 79 -0.86 -2.17 26.33
CA SER A 79 -0.43 -3.30 27.18
C SER A 79 0.86 -3.06 27.96
N GLY A 80 1.55 -1.93 27.73
CA GLY A 80 2.86 -1.65 28.32
C GLY A 80 4.01 -2.51 27.75
N MET A 81 3.77 -3.29 26.69
CA MET A 81 4.82 -4.04 25.99
C MET A 81 5.91 -3.11 25.45
N GLY A 82 5.54 -1.88 25.02
CA GLY A 82 6.50 -0.86 24.61
C GLY A 82 7.53 -0.52 25.69
N CYS A 83 7.10 -0.33 26.94
CA CYS A 83 7.99 -0.14 28.08
C CYS A 83 8.88 -1.35 28.36
N TYR A 84 8.31 -2.56 28.29
CA TYR A 84 9.07 -3.79 28.47
C TYR A 84 10.20 -3.92 27.46
N PHE A 85 9.94 -3.65 26.17
CA PHE A 85 10.98 -3.71 25.16
C PHE A 85 12.00 -2.58 25.30
N TYR A 86 11.56 -1.40 25.75
CA TYR A 86 12.46 -0.29 26.05
C TYR A 86 13.43 -0.61 27.19
N SER A 87 12.95 -1.19 28.30
CA SER A 87 13.82 -1.61 29.42
C SER A 87 14.78 -2.74 29.04
N ARG A 88 14.44 -3.53 28.02
CA ARG A 88 15.31 -4.53 27.40
C ARG A 88 16.26 -3.97 26.32
N GLY A 89 16.36 -2.65 26.19
CA GLY A 89 17.28 -1.96 25.29
C GLY A 89 16.79 -1.77 23.85
N VAL A 90 15.51 -2.00 23.56
CA VAL A 90 14.92 -1.72 22.23
C VAL A 90 14.37 -0.29 22.22
N GLY A 91 15.14 0.63 21.64
CA GLY A 91 14.75 2.04 21.49
C GLY A 91 13.51 2.26 20.60
N LYS A 92 13.03 3.51 20.58
CA LYS A 92 11.79 3.92 19.87
C LYS A 92 11.79 3.47 18.40
N ASP A 93 12.85 3.83 17.69
CA ASP A 93 13.02 3.54 16.27
C ASP A 93 13.02 2.02 16.00
N GLY A 94 13.65 1.25 16.89
CA GLY A 94 13.70 -0.21 16.80
C GLY A 94 12.33 -0.87 17.04
N GLN A 95 11.45 -0.25 17.81
CA GLN A 95 10.08 -0.75 18.00
C GLN A 95 9.18 -0.39 16.82
N LEU A 96 9.23 0.88 16.36
CA LEU A 96 8.52 1.35 15.17
C LEU A 96 8.82 0.46 13.96
N THR A 97 10.11 0.28 13.66
CA THR A 97 10.58 -0.54 12.53
C THR A 97 10.22 -2.02 12.69
N ALA A 98 10.26 -2.57 13.90
CA ALA A 98 9.88 -3.97 14.12
C ALA A 98 8.39 -4.22 13.87
N ILE A 99 7.51 -3.33 14.34
CA ILE A 99 6.06 -3.43 14.11
C ILE A 99 5.77 -3.24 12.62
N TRP A 100 6.33 -2.18 12.01
CA TRP A 100 6.23 -1.92 10.58
C TRP A 100 6.66 -3.14 9.74
N ALA A 101 7.85 -3.69 9.98
CA ALA A 101 8.39 -4.82 9.22
C ALA A 101 7.50 -6.07 9.35
N SER A 102 6.91 -6.31 10.53
CA SER A 102 6.04 -7.47 10.75
C SER A 102 4.77 -7.43 9.91
N VAL A 103 4.21 -6.23 9.71
CA VAL A 103 3.02 -6.02 8.88
C VAL A 103 3.39 -5.99 7.40
N MET A 104 4.52 -5.39 7.05
CA MET A 104 5.00 -5.33 5.66
C MET A 104 5.26 -6.68 5.01
N ILE A 105 5.48 -7.76 5.77
CA ILE A 105 5.52 -9.13 5.20
C ILE A 105 4.23 -9.45 4.45
N PHE A 106 3.07 -9.10 5.03
CA PHE A 106 1.78 -9.25 4.35
C PHE A 106 1.61 -8.24 3.23
N GLY A 107 2.11 -7.01 3.39
CA GLY A 107 2.12 -6.01 2.30
C GLY A 107 2.86 -6.49 1.06
N VAL A 108 4.04 -7.11 1.23
CA VAL A 108 4.81 -7.73 0.15
C VAL A 108 4.01 -8.86 -0.50
N ALA A 109 3.40 -9.76 0.28
CA ALA A 109 2.56 -10.81 -0.27
C ALA A 109 1.39 -10.24 -1.09
N LEU A 110 0.71 -9.20 -0.58
CA LEU A 110 -0.39 -8.54 -1.27
C LEU A 110 0.02 -7.81 -2.55
N CYS A 111 1.29 -7.40 -2.69
CA CYS A 111 1.79 -6.83 -3.95
C CYS A 111 2.27 -7.92 -4.93
N VAL A 112 2.85 -9.02 -4.42
CA VAL A 112 3.36 -10.11 -5.26
C VAL A 112 2.24 -10.95 -5.87
N ILE A 113 1.16 -11.21 -5.12
CA ILE A 113 -0.01 -11.98 -5.62
C ILE A 113 -0.59 -11.39 -6.92
N PRO A 114 -0.98 -10.10 -7.01
CA PRO A 114 -1.53 -9.54 -8.24
C PRO A 114 -0.50 -9.50 -9.38
N ALA A 115 0.80 -9.35 -9.09
CA ALA A 115 1.85 -9.48 -10.10
C ALA A 115 1.93 -10.90 -10.67
N LEU A 116 1.88 -11.92 -9.82
CA LEU A 116 1.83 -13.33 -10.25
C LEU A 116 0.56 -13.62 -11.03
N ILE A 117 -0.60 -13.14 -10.59
CA ILE A 117 -1.87 -13.30 -11.32
C ILE A 117 -1.76 -12.65 -12.70
N SER A 118 -1.21 -11.43 -12.76
CA SER A 118 -1.04 -10.68 -14.00
C SER A 118 -0.11 -11.39 -14.98
N VAL A 119 1.00 -11.95 -14.51
CA VAL A 119 2.00 -12.61 -15.37
C VAL A 119 1.57 -14.02 -15.77
N LEU A 120 1.03 -14.81 -14.83
CA LEU A 120 0.75 -16.24 -15.08
C LEU A 120 -0.62 -16.48 -15.73
N PHE A 121 -1.61 -15.62 -15.49
CA PHE A 121 -2.99 -15.87 -15.90
C PHE A 121 -3.59 -14.80 -16.82
N ALA A 122 -2.90 -13.68 -17.03
CA ALA A 122 -3.39 -12.58 -17.85
C ALA A 122 -2.39 -12.06 -18.90
N ALA A 123 -1.14 -12.50 -18.89
CA ALA A 123 -0.14 -11.98 -19.81
C ALA A 123 -0.45 -12.31 -21.29
N PRO A 124 -0.04 -11.44 -22.21
CA PRO A 124 -0.14 -11.69 -23.64
C PRO A 124 0.82 -12.80 -24.10
N VAL A 125 0.49 -13.47 -25.20
CA VAL A 125 1.27 -14.60 -25.74
C VAL A 125 2.50 -14.11 -26.53
N HIS A 126 2.44 -12.91 -27.11
CA HIS A 126 3.54 -12.37 -27.88
C HIS A 126 4.76 -12.07 -26.98
N PRO A 127 5.98 -12.51 -27.34
CA PRO A 127 7.15 -12.41 -26.45
C PRO A 127 7.50 -10.99 -26.02
N ASP A 128 7.41 -10.02 -26.92
CA ASP A 128 7.74 -8.62 -26.62
C ASP A 128 6.73 -7.99 -25.64
N ASP A 129 5.43 -8.23 -25.87
CA ASP A 129 4.36 -7.75 -25.00
C ASP A 129 4.45 -8.40 -23.62
N TYR A 130 4.78 -9.70 -23.57
CA TYR A 130 5.00 -10.43 -22.34
C TYR A 130 6.13 -9.81 -21.51
N LYS A 131 7.25 -9.47 -22.15
CA LYS A 131 8.38 -8.82 -21.48
C LYS A 131 7.96 -7.47 -20.88
N HIS A 132 7.22 -6.66 -21.63
CA HIS A 132 6.67 -5.41 -21.11
C HIS A 132 5.72 -5.63 -19.94
N TRP A 133 4.89 -6.67 -19.99
CA TRP A 133 3.95 -7.03 -18.92
C TRP A 133 4.64 -7.40 -17.61
N VAL A 134 5.73 -8.18 -17.70
CA VAL A 134 6.55 -8.56 -16.54
C VAL A 134 7.23 -7.33 -15.95
N VAL A 135 7.85 -6.49 -16.78
CA VAL A 135 8.51 -5.25 -16.31
C VAL A 135 7.49 -4.32 -15.65
N LEU A 136 6.33 -4.12 -16.26
CA LEU A 136 5.26 -3.29 -15.71
C LEU A 136 4.75 -3.84 -14.36
N SER A 137 4.66 -5.16 -14.20
CA SER A 137 4.30 -5.78 -12.93
C SER A 137 5.33 -5.51 -11.84
N VAL A 138 6.63 -5.61 -12.17
CA VAL A 138 7.72 -5.28 -11.22
C VAL A 138 7.71 -3.80 -10.84
N GLN A 139 7.51 -2.91 -11.82
CA GLN A 139 7.37 -1.47 -11.58
C GLN A 139 6.18 -1.19 -10.64
N HIS A 140 5.02 -1.80 -10.89
CA HIS A 140 3.83 -1.62 -10.06
C HIS A 140 4.06 -2.11 -8.62
N VAL A 141 4.68 -3.28 -8.43
CA VAL A 141 5.07 -3.77 -7.09
C VAL A 141 5.95 -2.77 -6.38
N ALA A 142 6.98 -2.24 -7.05
CA ALA A 142 7.93 -1.32 -6.44
C ALA A 142 7.27 -0.02 -5.98
N LEU A 143 6.47 0.62 -6.86
CA LEU A 143 5.80 1.88 -6.54
C LEU A 143 4.74 1.70 -5.45
N MET A 144 3.95 0.63 -5.54
CA MET A 144 2.93 0.31 -4.54
C MET A 144 3.54 0.03 -3.17
N LEU A 145 4.64 -0.73 -3.10
CA LEU A 145 5.32 -1.02 -1.83
C LEU A 145 5.85 0.24 -1.16
N ILE A 146 6.36 1.21 -1.92
CA ILE A 146 6.81 2.49 -1.36
C ILE A 146 5.63 3.19 -0.71
N VAL A 147 4.53 3.41 -1.43
CA VAL A 147 3.35 4.11 -0.92
C VAL A 147 2.78 3.40 0.32
N VAL A 148 2.55 2.08 0.21
CA VAL A 148 1.96 1.28 1.29
C VAL A 148 2.86 1.23 2.52
N SER A 149 4.18 1.14 2.34
CA SER A 149 5.15 1.16 3.43
C SER A 149 5.03 2.42 4.29
N CYS A 150 4.84 3.57 3.66
CA CYS A 150 4.68 4.86 4.34
C CYS A 150 3.39 4.92 5.14
N TRP A 151 2.28 4.49 4.54
CA TRP A 151 0.99 4.43 5.20
C TRP A 151 1.02 3.51 6.42
N VAL A 152 1.62 2.32 6.28
CA VAL A 152 1.79 1.36 7.39
C VAL A 152 2.63 1.98 8.51
N MET A 153 3.77 2.61 8.19
CA MET A 153 4.63 3.21 9.21
C MET A 153 3.93 4.37 9.93
N LEU A 154 3.19 5.20 9.19
CA LEU A 154 2.42 6.31 9.76
C LEU A 154 1.27 5.80 10.65
N ALA A 155 0.60 4.72 10.25
CA ALA A 155 -0.48 4.11 11.01
C ALA A 155 0.04 3.58 12.35
N VAL A 156 1.20 2.92 12.34
CA VAL A 156 1.89 2.48 13.57
C VAL A 156 2.19 3.67 14.48
N ALA A 157 2.78 4.74 13.94
CA ALA A 157 3.17 5.90 14.72
C ALA A 157 1.96 6.62 15.35
N LEU A 158 0.96 6.94 14.54
CA LEU A 158 -0.24 7.62 15.00
C LEU A 158 -1.01 6.77 16.03
N ALA A 159 -1.17 5.47 15.79
CA ALA A 159 -1.88 4.59 16.71
C ALA A 159 -1.15 4.43 18.05
N SER A 160 0.18 4.35 18.03
CA SER A 160 0.98 4.24 19.25
C SER A 160 0.80 5.43 20.20
N ARG A 161 0.56 6.63 19.65
CA ARG A 161 0.42 7.86 20.42
C ARG A 161 -1.03 8.21 20.75
N PHE A 162 -1.89 8.19 19.74
CA PHE A 162 -3.24 8.72 19.79
C PHE A 162 -4.33 7.62 19.84
N GLY A 163 -3.96 6.35 19.68
CA GLY A 163 -4.88 5.21 19.70
C GLY A 163 -5.27 4.70 18.33
N VAL A 164 -5.77 3.46 18.28
CA VAL A 164 -6.02 2.68 17.05
C VAL A 164 -6.91 3.43 16.06
N VAL A 165 -7.99 4.05 16.53
CA VAL A 165 -8.97 4.75 15.67
C VAL A 165 -8.31 5.90 14.91
N ILE A 166 -7.52 6.73 15.60
CA ILE A 166 -6.84 7.88 14.97
C ILE A 166 -5.75 7.39 14.01
N GLY A 167 -5.00 6.36 14.39
CA GLY A 167 -3.97 5.79 13.51
C GLY A 167 -4.54 5.19 12.24
N TYR A 168 -5.68 4.49 12.32
CA TYR A 168 -6.33 3.92 11.15
C TYR A 168 -7.03 4.99 10.30
N LEU A 169 -7.96 5.76 10.87
CA LEU A 169 -8.76 6.73 10.11
C LEU A 169 -7.91 7.89 9.56
N GLY A 170 -6.88 8.32 10.29
CA GLY A 170 -5.98 9.38 9.83
C GLY A 170 -5.20 8.94 8.59
N VAL A 171 -4.66 7.72 8.59
CA VAL A 171 -3.96 7.18 7.42
C VAL A 171 -4.92 6.86 6.29
N LEU A 172 -6.12 6.34 6.59
CA LEU A 172 -7.14 6.08 5.58
C LEU A 172 -7.54 7.37 4.85
N ALA A 173 -7.76 8.47 5.59
CA ALA A 173 -8.05 9.77 5.00
C ALA A 173 -6.90 10.25 4.09
N ILE A 174 -5.65 10.18 4.56
CA ILE A 174 -4.47 10.52 3.76
C ILE A 174 -4.40 9.66 2.49
N GLY A 175 -4.58 8.35 2.62
CA GLY A 175 -4.55 7.43 1.49
C GLY A 175 -5.63 7.74 0.45
N LEU A 176 -6.88 7.92 0.89
CA LEU A 176 -8.00 8.29 0.00
C LEU A 176 -7.80 9.65 -0.66
N THR A 177 -7.25 10.63 0.05
CA THR A 177 -6.91 11.93 -0.55
C THR A 177 -5.85 11.78 -1.63
N GLY A 178 -4.77 11.02 -1.38
CA GLY A 178 -3.69 10.84 -2.35
C GLY A 178 -4.04 9.96 -3.55
N TRP A 179 -5.04 9.10 -3.41
CA TRP A 179 -5.55 8.25 -4.48
C TRP A 179 -6.64 8.92 -5.32
N TYR A 180 -7.66 9.49 -4.68
CA TYR A 180 -8.84 10.03 -5.36
C TYR A 180 -8.97 11.54 -5.21
N GLY A 181 -8.72 12.06 -4.01
CA GLY A 181 -8.89 13.48 -3.70
C GLY A 181 -8.05 14.39 -4.60
N VAL A 182 -6.78 14.03 -4.83
CA VAL A 182 -5.86 14.80 -5.69
C VAL A 182 -6.32 14.82 -7.14
N VAL A 183 -6.86 13.72 -7.66
CA VAL A 183 -7.38 13.66 -9.04
C VAL A 183 -8.59 14.57 -9.22
N LEU A 184 -9.49 14.62 -8.23
CA LEU A 184 -10.63 15.54 -8.25
C LEU A 184 -10.17 16.99 -8.11
N LEU A 185 -9.27 17.27 -7.17
CA LEU A 185 -8.72 18.60 -6.96
C LEU A 185 -7.99 19.11 -8.21
N GLY A 186 -7.24 18.27 -8.90
CA GLY A 186 -6.55 18.63 -10.14
C GLY A 186 -7.49 19.06 -11.24
N LYS A 187 -8.68 18.46 -11.35
CA LYS A 187 -9.72 18.89 -12.30
C LYS A 187 -10.29 20.27 -11.95
N VAL A 188 -10.48 20.54 -10.66
CA VAL A 188 -10.99 21.83 -10.19
C VAL A 188 -9.92 22.91 -10.34
N ALA A 189 -8.67 22.64 -9.94
CA ALA A 189 -7.54 23.55 -10.09
C ALA A 189 -7.25 23.88 -11.56
N ALA A 190 -7.42 22.93 -12.47
CA ALA A 190 -7.28 23.20 -13.91
C ALA A 190 -8.41 24.06 -14.49
N ALA A 191 -9.59 24.09 -13.85
CA ALA A 191 -10.73 24.87 -14.29
C ALA A 191 -10.75 26.29 -13.66
N GLU A 192 -10.25 26.40 -12.44
CA GLU A 192 -10.21 27.63 -11.65
C GLU A 192 -8.78 28.18 -11.65
N GLU A 193 -8.51 29.34 -12.24
CA GLU A 193 -7.19 30.00 -12.27
C GLU A 193 -6.79 30.56 -10.89
N SER A 194 -6.70 29.69 -9.88
CA SER A 194 -6.46 30.03 -8.48
C SER A 194 -5.14 29.45 -7.98
N MET A 195 -4.19 30.33 -7.71
CA MET A 195 -2.88 29.99 -7.12
C MET A 195 -3.02 29.18 -5.82
N PHE A 196 -4.06 29.43 -5.03
CA PHE A 196 -4.30 28.68 -3.80
C PHE A 196 -4.63 27.21 -4.10
N LEU A 197 -5.48 26.94 -5.08
CA LEU A 197 -5.83 25.57 -5.47
C LEU A 197 -4.62 24.82 -6.03
N ASP A 198 -3.80 25.49 -6.84
CA ASP A 198 -2.54 24.92 -7.35
C ASP A 198 -1.58 24.57 -6.22
N LEU A 199 -1.42 25.46 -5.24
CA LEU A 199 -0.55 25.21 -4.09
C LEU A 199 -1.04 24.01 -3.27
N VAL A 200 -2.35 23.93 -3.01
CA VAL A 200 -2.94 22.78 -2.31
C VAL A 200 -2.73 21.51 -3.11
N TYR A 201 -3.00 21.53 -4.42
CA TYR A 201 -2.82 20.39 -5.31
C TYR A 201 -1.39 19.86 -5.26
N VAL A 202 -0.38 20.70 -5.50
CA VAL A 202 1.04 20.31 -5.52
C VAL A 202 1.53 19.84 -4.14
N SER A 203 0.95 20.37 -3.05
CA SER A 203 1.34 20.01 -1.68
C SER A 203 0.78 18.67 -1.22
N LEU A 204 -0.20 18.10 -1.90
CA LEU A 204 -0.76 16.80 -1.54
C LEU A 204 0.11 15.64 -2.03
N HIS A 205 0.04 14.51 -1.33
CA HIS A 205 0.74 13.30 -1.72
C HIS A 205 0.02 12.61 -2.90
N HIS A 206 0.64 12.56 -4.09
CA HIS A 206 0.02 11.98 -5.29
C HIS A 206 0.21 10.45 -5.37
N SER A 207 -0.40 9.72 -4.45
CA SER A 207 -0.28 8.24 -4.39
C SER A 207 -0.84 7.53 -5.62
N TYR A 208 -1.77 8.14 -6.35
CA TYR A 208 -2.33 7.55 -7.58
C TYR A 208 -1.27 7.28 -8.65
N LEU A 209 -0.12 7.98 -8.62
CA LEU A 209 1.00 7.76 -9.54
C LEU A 209 1.61 6.36 -9.41
N ALA A 210 1.42 5.70 -8.26
CA ALA A 210 1.84 4.33 -8.06
C ALA A 210 0.89 3.31 -8.69
N ASP A 211 -0.35 3.70 -9.06
CA ASP A 211 -1.32 2.80 -9.67
C ASP A 211 -1.12 2.69 -11.19
N LEU A 212 -0.46 1.60 -11.59
CA LEU A 212 -0.19 1.29 -12.99
C LEU A 212 -1.29 0.43 -13.63
N THR A 213 -2.42 0.20 -12.95
CA THR A 213 -3.52 -0.65 -13.45
C THR A 213 -4.00 -0.19 -14.83
N HIS A 214 -4.11 1.12 -15.06
CA HIS A 214 -4.52 1.69 -16.34
C HIS A 214 -3.60 1.29 -17.51
N ARG A 215 -2.29 1.13 -17.26
CA ARG A 215 -1.31 0.74 -18.30
C ARG A 215 -1.53 -0.69 -18.77
N PHE A 216 -1.96 -1.59 -17.86
CA PHE A 216 -2.36 -2.94 -18.23
C PHE A 216 -3.64 -2.93 -19.06
N VAL A 217 -4.68 -2.24 -18.59
CA VAL A 217 -6.01 -2.20 -19.23
C VAL A 217 -5.95 -1.59 -20.63
N HIS A 218 -5.15 -0.53 -20.81
CA HIS A 218 -5.01 0.16 -22.09
C HIS A 218 -3.78 -0.28 -22.91
N LYS A 219 -3.10 -1.36 -22.52
CA LYS A 219 -1.91 -1.92 -23.19
C LYS A 219 -0.86 -0.85 -23.53
N GLN A 220 -0.59 0.06 -22.60
CA GLN A 220 0.34 1.20 -22.80
C GLN A 220 1.82 0.82 -22.66
N GLY A 221 2.11 -0.45 -22.36
CA GLY A 221 3.46 -0.93 -22.12
C GLY A 221 4.04 -0.48 -20.77
N ALA A 222 5.26 -0.94 -20.51
CA ALA A 222 6.03 -0.55 -19.33
C ALA A 222 6.42 0.94 -19.40
N MET A 223 6.58 1.57 -18.23
CA MET A 223 7.17 2.90 -18.18
C MET A 223 8.61 2.85 -18.67
N THR A 224 9.05 3.90 -19.35
CA THR A 224 10.48 4.06 -19.64
C THR A 224 11.26 4.18 -18.33
N ASN A 225 12.56 3.88 -18.36
CA ASN A 225 13.40 3.97 -17.16
C ASN A 225 13.38 5.38 -16.56
N LEU A 226 13.39 6.42 -17.41
CA LEU A 226 13.36 7.81 -16.96
C LEU A 226 12.05 8.12 -16.23
N GLU A 227 10.90 7.82 -16.84
CA GLU A 227 9.58 8.04 -16.23
C GLU A 227 9.44 7.28 -14.91
N PHE A 228 9.86 6.02 -14.89
CA PHE A 228 9.80 5.19 -13.68
C PHE A 228 10.64 5.79 -12.55
N MET A 229 11.89 6.19 -12.85
CA MET A 229 12.77 6.78 -11.84
C MET A 229 12.25 8.11 -11.32
N SER A 230 11.68 8.96 -12.19
CA SER A 230 11.06 10.23 -11.74
C SER A 230 9.88 10.01 -10.79
N VAL A 231 9.00 9.05 -11.10
CA VAL A 231 7.87 8.71 -10.20
C VAL A 231 8.38 8.06 -8.91
N LEU A 232 9.38 7.18 -9.01
CA LEU A 232 10.00 6.52 -7.87
C LEU A 232 10.62 7.53 -6.91
N GLU A 233 11.41 8.48 -7.42
CA GLU A 233 12.04 9.54 -6.62
C GLU A 233 11.01 10.43 -5.93
N TYR A 234 9.96 10.83 -6.65
CA TYR A 234 8.87 11.62 -6.09
C TYR A 234 8.17 10.89 -4.93
N LEU A 235 7.80 9.62 -5.12
CA LEU A 235 7.14 8.84 -4.07
C LEU A 235 8.10 8.50 -2.91
N ALA A 236 9.39 8.29 -3.20
CA ALA A 236 10.41 8.08 -2.17
C ALA A 236 10.64 9.35 -1.33
N ALA A 237 10.57 10.54 -1.91
CA ALA A 237 10.64 11.80 -1.16
C ALA A 237 9.47 11.90 -0.16
N TRP A 238 8.24 11.63 -0.61
CA TRP A 238 7.08 11.54 0.28
C TRP A 238 7.24 10.44 1.33
N ALA A 239 7.86 9.33 0.97
CA ALA A 239 8.14 8.25 1.91
C ALA A 239 9.04 8.69 3.05
N LEU A 240 10.08 9.47 2.75
CA LEU A 240 10.98 10.04 3.74
C LEU A 240 10.24 11.05 4.64
N VAL A 241 9.36 11.88 4.09
CA VAL A 241 8.52 12.79 4.87
C VAL A 241 7.65 12.01 5.86
N PHE A 242 6.91 11.00 5.40
CA PHE A 242 6.07 10.18 6.27
C PHE A 242 6.88 9.39 7.29
N ALA A 243 8.05 8.86 6.91
CA ALA A 243 8.94 8.18 7.85
C ALA A 243 9.46 9.14 8.94
N GLY A 244 9.84 10.36 8.57
CA GLY A 244 10.25 11.41 9.50
C GLY A 244 9.14 11.79 10.49
N VAL A 245 7.94 12.03 9.96
CA VAL A 245 6.74 12.29 10.79
C VAL A 245 6.46 11.10 11.71
N SER A 246 6.50 9.87 11.18
CA SER A 246 6.25 8.65 11.95
C SER A 246 7.24 8.51 13.11
N ARG A 247 8.52 8.77 12.87
CA ARG A 247 9.56 8.73 13.89
C ARG A 247 9.33 9.76 14.99
N PHE A 248 8.94 10.98 14.63
CA PHE A 248 8.66 12.06 15.58
C PHE A 248 7.39 11.79 16.41
N VAL A 249 6.37 11.22 15.78
CA VAL A 249 5.08 10.95 16.41
C VAL A 249 5.12 9.70 17.28
N PHE A 250 5.85 8.65 16.89
CA PHE A 250 5.83 7.35 17.56
C PHE A 250 6.17 7.43 19.06
N ASN A 251 5.41 6.69 19.87
CA ASN A 251 5.60 6.63 21.30
C ASN A 251 5.40 5.20 21.83
N TYR A 252 6.35 4.71 22.64
CA TYR A 252 6.24 3.41 23.32
C TYR A 252 5.48 3.47 24.66
N LYS A 253 5.01 4.67 25.05
CA LYS A 253 4.28 5.07 26.27
C LYS A 253 4.78 4.46 27.58
N GLN A 254 5.56 5.25 28.33
CA GLN A 254 5.60 5.23 29.80
C GLN A 254 4.38 6.00 30.33
N ARG A 255 3.56 5.37 31.17
CA ARG A 255 2.63 6.11 32.04
C ARG A 255 3.44 6.92 33.04
#